data_AF-A0A3D4DJE5-F1
#
_entry.id   AF-A0A3D4DJE5-F1
#
_cell.length_a   1.000
_cell.length_b   1.000
_cell.length_c   1.000
_cell.angle_alpha   90.00
_cell.angle_beta   90.00
_cell.angle_gamma   90.00
#
_symmetry.space_group_name_H-M   'P 1'
#
loop_
_entity.id
_entity.type
_entity.pdbx_description
1 polymer ?
#
loop_
_entity_poly.entity_id
_entity_poly.type
_entity_poly.pdbx_seq_one_letter_code
_entity_poly.pdbx_strand_id
1 'polypeptide(L)'
;MKRQEGVTLIALAVTIIVMLILAGVSISTLTGNSGISKNAENARLQNELGSIIEKINLAISESFMNDVNVDKMKVLIDKGYIIENKDKNYDYVDASTVLGSSSKFGKGNEDKERYILDGNKVVYINNKGEEVTEAETALDANKNFITTWRVNANDKIVLPFIVDQWFQGNYDCTIDWGDGSETEHVGGENSTAQRPEHTYTQAGDYNISISGKCAYFVLTANAYSSTYPELLKKLIKIVSWGAVEAEGYGFGDAENLVEIAEPIKKTFIKCEDDSLAYLFSGCKNLEVIPSFLFRYVNENTTSFKGTFERCEKLTSIPEELFENAPNATNFEATFAYCKNLMTIPTNLFANNKKQINFKKTFTGCTKLENVPYELFDSTPNTINFDRTFYECYNLKTGPKIWERANASQISGNQRTYAYCNSFDKTGLSTDILNKYFE
;
A
#
# COMPACT_ATOMS: atom_id res chain seq x y z
N MET A 1 10.21 -22.91 3.33
CA MET A 1 9.79 -22.20 4.56
C MET A 1 9.29 -20.83 4.08
N LYS A 2 8.01 -20.71 3.71
CA LYS A 2 7.40 -19.57 2.99
C LYS A 2 5.90 -19.46 3.35
N ARG A 3 5.55 -19.38 4.65
CA ARG A 3 4.16 -19.64 5.10
C ARG A 3 3.56 -18.63 6.08
N GLN A 4 4.18 -17.47 6.30
CA GLN A 4 3.60 -16.43 7.18
C GLN A 4 2.98 -15.23 6.42
N GLU A 5 3.24 -15.05 5.12
CA GLU A 5 2.88 -13.84 4.37
C GLU A 5 1.39 -13.74 3.97
N GLY A 6 0.71 -14.86 3.71
CA GLY A 6 -0.70 -14.84 3.26
C GLY A 6 -1.73 -14.48 4.34
N VAL A 7 -1.36 -14.57 5.61
CA VAL A 7 -2.25 -14.42 6.76
C VAL A 7 -2.69 -12.97 7.01
N THR A 8 -1.74 -12.05 6.91
CA THR A 8 -1.98 -10.62 7.15
C THR A 8 -2.70 -9.99 5.96
N LEU A 9 -2.36 -10.43 4.75
CA LEU A 9 -2.96 -9.96 3.50
C LEU A 9 -4.46 -10.27 3.42
N ILE A 10 -4.94 -11.41 3.93
CA ILE A 10 -6.35 -11.80 3.80
C ILE A 10 -7.22 -11.10 4.84
N ALA A 11 -6.76 -10.98 6.10
CA ALA A 11 -7.46 -10.18 7.10
C ALA A 11 -7.49 -8.69 6.71
N LEU A 12 -6.41 -8.16 6.13
CA LEU A 12 -6.32 -6.78 5.66
C LEU A 12 -7.13 -6.56 4.38
N ALA A 13 -7.06 -7.45 3.38
CA ALA A 13 -7.88 -7.40 2.17
C ALA A 13 -9.37 -7.49 2.51
N VAL A 14 -9.74 -8.33 3.48
CA VAL A 14 -11.11 -8.40 4.01
C VAL A 14 -11.52 -7.09 4.69
N THR A 15 -10.67 -6.47 5.51
CA THR A 15 -10.98 -5.20 6.20
C THR A 15 -11.05 -4.02 5.23
N ILE A 16 -10.15 -3.98 4.24
CA ILE A 16 -10.16 -3.05 3.11
C ILE A 16 -11.45 -3.25 2.33
N ILE A 17 -11.81 -4.48 1.94
CA ILE A 17 -13.09 -4.79 1.30
C ILE A 17 -14.26 -4.28 2.17
N VAL A 18 -14.33 -4.51 3.49
CA VAL A 18 -15.38 -3.90 4.36
C VAL A 18 -15.41 -2.37 4.27
N MET A 19 -14.27 -1.70 4.37
CA MET A 19 -14.20 -0.23 4.30
C MET A 19 -14.62 0.31 2.93
N LEU A 20 -14.25 -0.40 1.87
CA LEU A 20 -14.63 -0.13 0.48
C LEU A 20 -16.13 -0.35 0.23
N ILE A 21 -16.70 -1.37 0.88
CA ILE A 21 -18.12 -1.69 0.83
C ILE A 21 -18.93 -0.64 1.59
N LEU A 22 -18.53 -0.26 2.80
CA LEU A 22 -19.17 0.84 3.55
C LEU A 22 -19.10 2.17 2.79
N ALA A 23 -17.99 2.46 2.11
CA ALA A 23 -17.88 3.64 1.25
C ALA A 23 -18.77 3.55 0.00
N GLY A 24 -18.91 2.37 -0.63
CA GLY A 24 -19.78 2.16 -1.79
C GLY A 24 -21.28 2.10 -1.46
N VAL A 25 -21.66 1.67 -0.25
CA VAL A 25 -23.05 1.63 0.23
C VAL A 25 -23.62 3.05 0.35
N SER A 26 -22.83 4.04 0.74
CA SER A 26 -23.23 5.46 0.75
C SER A 26 -23.51 6.00 -0.66
N ILE A 27 -22.72 5.57 -1.67
CA ILE A 27 -22.75 6.11 -3.04
C ILE A 27 -23.91 5.53 -3.88
N SER A 28 -24.22 4.24 -3.71
CA SER A 28 -25.26 3.56 -4.51
C SER A 28 -26.70 3.92 -4.10
N THR A 29 -26.89 4.52 -2.92
CA THR A 29 -28.19 5.05 -2.48
C THR A 29 -28.49 6.46 -3.02
N LEU A 30 -27.50 7.16 -3.61
CA LEU A 30 -27.63 8.57 -4.03
C LEU A 30 -27.52 8.80 -5.55
N THR A 31 -26.98 7.88 -6.34
CA THR A 31 -26.86 8.05 -7.80
C THR A 31 -27.97 7.30 -8.55
N GLY A 32 -29.03 8.03 -8.91
CA GLY A 32 -30.21 7.53 -9.62
C GLY A 32 -30.00 7.13 -11.09
N ASN A 33 -28.81 6.65 -11.49
CA ASN A 33 -28.50 6.40 -12.90
C ASN A 33 -27.93 5.03 -13.28
N SER A 34 -28.23 3.99 -12.50
CA SER A 34 -28.23 2.63 -13.04
C SER A 34 -29.51 1.92 -12.59
N GLY A 35 -30.22 1.28 -13.53
CA GLY A 35 -31.57 0.77 -13.31
C GLY A 35 -31.70 0.02 -11.99
N ILE A 36 -32.80 0.26 -11.26
CA ILE A 36 -33.09 -0.22 -9.90
C ILE A 36 -32.64 -1.68 -9.63
N SER A 37 -32.68 -2.55 -10.64
CA SER A 37 -32.22 -3.94 -10.59
C SER A 37 -30.70 -4.10 -10.34
N LYS A 38 -29.84 -3.30 -10.96
CA LYS A 38 -28.38 -3.41 -10.81
C LYS A 38 -27.90 -2.86 -9.46
N ASN A 39 -28.54 -1.80 -8.97
CA ASN A 39 -28.29 -1.27 -7.63
C ASN A 39 -28.74 -2.26 -6.53
N ALA A 40 -29.90 -2.90 -6.69
CA ALA A 40 -30.35 -3.93 -5.77
C ALA A 40 -29.44 -5.18 -5.78
N GLU A 41 -28.92 -5.55 -6.95
CA GLU A 41 -27.95 -6.64 -7.08
C GLU A 41 -26.61 -6.31 -6.42
N ASN A 42 -26.08 -5.10 -6.63
CA ASN A 42 -24.89 -4.61 -5.95
C ASN A 42 -25.08 -4.59 -4.43
N ALA A 43 -26.16 -4.01 -3.92
CA ALA A 43 -26.44 -3.97 -2.47
C ALA A 43 -26.57 -5.37 -1.87
N ARG A 44 -27.15 -6.33 -2.61
CA ARG A 44 -27.23 -7.73 -2.18
C ARG A 44 -25.85 -8.40 -2.15
N LEU A 45 -25.02 -8.15 -3.15
CA LEU A 45 -23.64 -8.62 -3.19
C LEU A 45 -22.83 -8.04 -2.03
N GLN A 46 -23.08 -6.78 -1.66
CA GLN A 46 -22.46 -6.16 -0.47
C GLN A 46 -22.83 -6.85 0.83
N ASN A 47 -24.10 -7.21 1.01
CA ASN A 47 -24.53 -7.96 2.20
C ASN A 47 -23.92 -9.37 2.25
N GLU A 48 -23.82 -10.05 1.11
CA GLU A 48 -23.19 -11.36 1.01
C GLU A 48 -21.68 -11.28 1.32
N LEU A 49 -20.98 -10.27 0.80
CA LEU A 49 -19.57 -10.00 1.14
C LEU A 49 -19.38 -9.68 2.63
N GLY A 50 -20.22 -8.82 3.21
CA GLY A 50 -20.17 -8.53 4.65
C GLY A 50 -20.33 -9.79 5.51
N SER A 51 -21.21 -10.72 5.11
CA SER A 51 -21.39 -12.00 5.82
C SER A 51 -20.20 -12.96 5.65
N ILE A 52 -19.57 -13.02 4.47
CA ILE A 52 -18.33 -13.78 4.25
C ILE A 52 -17.25 -13.33 5.24
N ILE A 53 -17.13 -12.02 5.38
CA ILE A 53 -16.11 -11.38 6.21
C ILE A 53 -16.32 -11.70 7.68
N GLU A 54 -17.55 -11.56 8.17
CA GLU A 54 -17.89 -11.89 9.55
C GLU A 54 -17.54 -13.35 9.88
N LYS A 55 -17.84 -14.27 8.96
CA LYS A 55 -17.56 -15.70 9.14
C LYS A 55 -16.06 -16.04 9.08
N ILE A 56 -15.29 -15.39 8.20
CA ILE A 56 -13.83 -15.55 8.16
C ILE A 56 -13.21 -15.03 9.46
N ASN A 57 -13.61 -13.84 9.90
CA ASN A 57 -13.11 -13.24 11.13
C ASN A 57 -13.45 -14.10 12.36
N LEU A 58 -14.68 -14.60 12.44
CA LEU A 58 -15.10 -15.51 13.51
C LEU A 58 -14.22 -16.78 13.55
N ALA A 59 -14.00 -17.41 12.39
CA ALA A 59 -13.18 -18.63 12.28
C ALA A 59 -11.71 -18.40 12.69
N ILE A 60 -11.16 -17.24 12.36
CA ILE A 60 -9.82 -16.83 12.78
C ILE A 60 -9.78 -16.59 14.29
N SER A 61 -10.74 -15.82 14.82
CA SER A 61 -10.81 -15.49 16.25
C SER A 61 -10.98 -16.74 17.12
N GLU A 62 -11.83 -17.68 16.72
CA GLU A 62 -11.98 -18.98 17.40
C GLU A 62 -10.66 -19.74 17.47
N SER A 63 -9.88 -19.73 16.38
CA SER A 63 -8.61 -20.45 16.30
C SER A 63 -7.52 -19.75 17.13
N PHE A 64 -7.52 -18.41 17.14
CA PHE A 64 -6.59 -17.58 17.91
C PHE A 64 -6.82 -17.70 19.43
N MET A 65 -8.08 -17.87 19.86
CA MET A 65 -8.41 -18.11 21.28
C MET A 65 -7.80 -19.41 21.82
N ASN A 66 -7.49 -20.36 20.94
CA ASN A 66 -6.87 -21.64 21.30
C ASN A 66 -5.33 -21.61 21.18
N ASP A 67 -4.79 -20.84 20.23
CA ASP A 67 -3.35 -20.62 20.06
C ASP A 67 -3.08 -19.21 19.52
N VAL A 68 -2.40 -18.38 20.31
CA VAL A 68 -2.05 -17.00 19.94
C VAL A 68 -1.07 -16.91 18.76
N ASN A 69 -0.40 -18.02 18.40
CA ASN A 69 0.51 -18.10 17.26
C ASN A 69 -0.10 -18.84 16.06
N VAL A 70 -1.42 -19.03 16.03
CA VAL A 70 -2.07 -19.81 14.98
C VAL A 70 -1.83 -19.23 13.58
N ASP A 71 -1.46 -20.12 12.65
CA ASP A 71 -1.38 -19.81 11.22
C ASP A 71 -2.82 -19.69 10.67
N LYS A 72 -3.29 -18.44 10.55
CA LYS A 72 -4.66 -18.16 10.11
C LYS A 72 -4.93 -18.65 8.68
N MET A 73 -3.91 -18.76 7.82
CA MET A 73 -4.04 -19.17 6.42
C MET A 73 -4.30 -20.66 6.38
N LYS A 74 -3.52 -21.41 7.14
CA LYS A 74 -3.77 -22.84 7.35
C LYS A 74 -5.17 -23.10 7.89
N VAL A 75 -5.65 -22.30 8.85
CA VAL A 75 -7.03 -22.40 9.36
C VAL A 75 -8.06 -22.23 8.25
N LEU A 76 -7.89 -21.24 7.38
CA LEU A 76 -8.84 -20.94 6.30
C LEU A 76 -8.77 -21.96 5.16
N ILE A 77 -7.58 -22.47 4.82
CA ILE A 77 -7.39 -23.58 3.87
C ILE A 77 -7.99 -24.87 4.43
N ASP A 78 -7.72 -25.19 5.70
CA ASP A 78 -8.24 -26.40 6.36
C ASP A 78 -9.79 -26.35 6.47
N LYS A 79 -10.36 -25.15 6.59
CA LYS A 79 -11.82 -24.91 6.52
C LYS A 79 -12.38 -24.88 5.09
N GLY A 80 -11.52 -24.92 4.07
CA GLY A 80 -11.91 -24.90 2.66
C GLY A 80 -12.36 -23.53 2.14
N TYR A 81 -12.09 -22.45 2.87
CA TYR A 81 -12.46 -21.08 2.48
C TYR A 81 -11.52 -20.51 1.42
N ILE A 82 -10.31 -21.08 1.29
CA ILE A 82 -9.29 -20.62 0.35
C ILE A 82 -8.92 -21.73 -0.61
N ILE A 83 -8.78 -21.37 -1.89
CA ILE A 83 -8.28 -22.24 -2.95
C ILE A 83 -6.93 -21.69 -3.41
N GLU A 84 -5.87 -22.50 -3.27
CA GLU A 84 -4.53 -22.20 -3.79
C GLU A 84 -4.52 -22.36 -5.33
N ASN A 85 -4.17 -21.30 -6.07
CA ASN A 85 -3.92 -21.41 -7.52
C ASN A 85 -2.42 -21.27 -7.84
N LYS A 86 -1.82 -22.43 -8.10
CA LYS A 86 -0.38 -22.57 -8.35
C LYS A 86 0.09 -21.98 -9.68
N ASP A 87 -0.83 -21.70 -10.61
CA ASP A 87 -0.48 -21.24 -11.96
C ASP A 87 -0.50 -19.72 -12.09
N LYS A 88 -1.23 -19.01 -11.21
CA LYS A 88 -1.42 -17.55 -11.29
C LYS A 88 -0.74 -16.75 -10.17
N ASN A 89 -0.06 -17.40 -9.22
CA ASN A 89 0.65 -16.77 -8.08
C ASN A 89 -0.26 -15.97 -7.11
N TYR A 90 -1.53 -16.35 -6.95
CA TYR A 90 -2.40 -15.78 -5.92
C TYR A 90 -3.48 -16.75 -5.43
N ASP A 91 -3.97 -16.51 -4.21
CA ASP A 91 -4.98 -17.31 -3.52
C ASP A 91 -6.37 -16.68 -3.66
N TYR A 92 -7.41 -17.51 -3.73
CA TYR A 92 -8.79 -17.04 -3.87
C TYR A 92 -9.65 -17.40 -2.66
N VAL A 93 -10.68 -16.59 -2.38
CA VAL A 93 -11.72 -16.94 -1.40
C VAL A 93 -12.87 -17.66 -2.10
N ASP A 94 -13.13 -18.91 -1.72
CA ASP A 94 -14.33 -19.66 -2.11
C ASP A 94 -15.52 -19.20 -1.27
N ALA A 95 -16.16 -18.14 -1.75
CA ALA A 95 -17.30 -17.50 -1.10
C ALA A 95 -18.48 -18.47 -0.88
N SER A 96 -18.63 -19.48 -1.75
CA SER A 96 -19.68 -20.49 -1.63
C SER A 96 -19.48 -21.39 -0.41
N THR A 97 -18.23 -21.72 -0.10
CA THR A 97 -17.87 -22.51 1.10
C THR A 97 -18.03 -21.68 2.37
N VAL A 98 -17.78 -20.37 2.32
CA VAL A 98 -17.95 -19.48 3.49
C VAL A 98 -19.42 -19.22 3.81
N LEU A 99 -20.26 -18.94 2.81
CA LEU A 99 -21.65 -18.56 3.06
C LEU A 99 -22.57 -19.73 3.39
N GLY A 100 -22.23 -20.95 2.98
CA GLY A 100 -23.18 -22.05 2.93
C GLY A 100 -24.15 -21.87 1.76
N SER A 101 -24.85 -22.92 1.37
CA SER A 101 -25.66 -23.07 0.15
C SER A 101 -26.91 -22.17 0.03
N SER A 102 -26.90 -20.97 0.60
CA SER A 102 -28.05 -20.05 0.69
C SER A 102 -27.92 -18.74 -0.12
N SER A 103 -26.91 -18.55 -0.98
CA SER A 103 -26.89 -17.39 -1.90
C SER A 103 -27.59 -17.72 -3.22
N LYS A 104 -28.31 -16.74 -3.80
CA LYS A 104 -29.02 -16.90 -5.10
C LYS A 104 -28.07 -17.18 -6.28
N PHE A 105 -26.76 -17.02 -6.08
CA PHE A 105 -25.70 -17.40 -7.02
C PHE A 105 -25.26 -18.86 -6.88
N GLY A 106 -25.88 -19.61 -5.96
CA GLY A 106 -25.73 -21.05 -5.78
C GLY A 106 -27.07 -21.77 -5.86
N LYS A 107 -27.69 -21.81 -7.05
CA LYS A 107 -28.54 -22.96 -7.38
C LYS A 107 -27.68 -23.94 -8.15
N GLY A 108 -26.98 -24.80 -7.41
CA GLY A 108 -26.39 -25.99 -7.99
C GLY A 108 -27.49 -26.85 -8.62
N ASN A 109 -27.50 -26.91 -9.95
CA ASN A 109 -27.80 -28.08 -10.77
C ASN A 109 -27.51 -27.71 -12.24
N GLU A 110 -26.80 -28.47 -13.06
CA GLU A 110 -25.93 -29.63 -12.93
C GLU A 110 -24.50 -29.10 -13.16
N ASP A 111 -23.48 -29.64 -12.49
CA ASP A 111 -22.10 -29.11 -12.54
C ASP A 111 -21.85 -27.76 -11.84
N LYS A 112 -21.80 -27.81 -10.50
CA LYS A 112 -21.64 -26.67 -9.57
C LYS A 112 -20.53 -25.66 -9.97
N GLU A 113 -20.92 -24.61 -10.67
CA GLU A 113 -20.19 -23.35 -10.72
C GLU A 113 -19.99 -22.82 -9.29
N ARG A 114 -18.74 -22.56 -8.90
CA ARG A 114 -18.40 -21.82 -7.68
C ARG A 114 -18.01 -20.42 -8.08
N TYR A 115 -18.24 -19.44 -7.22
CA TYR A 115 -17.65 -18.13 -7.43
C TYR A 115 -16.54 -17.86 -6.43
N ILE A 116 -15.47 -17.27 -6.94
CA ILE A 116 -14.30 -16.87 -6.20
C ILE A 116 -14.19 -15.35 -6.22
N LEU A 117 -13.72 -14.79 -5.11
CA LEU A 117 -13.39 -13.37 -5.03
C LEU A 117 -11.92 -13.19 -5.44
N ASP A 118 -11.71 -12.57 -6.59
CA ASP A 118 -10.40 -12.17 -7.12
C ASP A 118 -10.25 -10.64 -7.04
N GLY A 119 -9.80 -10.15 -5.89
CA GLY A 119 -9.79 -8.72 -5.59
C GLY A 119 -11.20 -8.11 -5.72
N ASN A 120 -11.39 -7.23 -6.70
CA ASN A 120 -12.67 -6.58 -7.00
C ASN A 120 -13.46 -7.30 -8.11
N LYS A 121 -13.30 -8.61 -8.29
CA LYS A 121 -14.02 -9.38 -9.30
C LYS A 121 -14.68 -10.61 -8.70
N VAL A 122 -15.92 -10.88 -9.11
CA VAL A 122 -16.53 -12.19 -8.94
C VAL A 122 -16.21 -13.00 -10.18
N VAL A 123 -15.38 -14.02 -10.01
CA VAL A 123 -15.04 -14.96 -11.09
C VAL A 123 -15.77 -16.27 -10.81
N TYR A 124 -16.32 -16.89 -11.84
CA TYR A 124 -16.96 -18.20 -11.71
C TYR A 124 -16.01 -19.27 -12.21
N ILE A 125 -15.90 -20.36 -11.46
CA ILE A 125 -15.12 -21.54 -11.82
C ILE A 125 -16.04 -22.74 -11.96
N ASN A 126 -15.81 -23.54 -13.00
CA ASN A 126 -16.53 -24.79 -13.19
C ASN A 126 -15.98 -25.90 -12.26
N ASN A 127 -16.57 -27.10 -12.31
CA ASN A 127 -16.15 -28.26 -11.51
C ASN A 127 -14.70 -28.70 -11.71
N LYS A 128 -14.06 -28.28 -12.80
CA LYS A 128 -12.68 -28.60 -13.16
C LYS A 128 -11.70 -27.54 -12.68
N GLY A 129 -12.18 -26.46 -12.06
CA GLY A 129 -11.37 -25.33 -11.61
C GLY A 129 -11.03 -24.33 -12.70
N GLU A 130 -11.71 -24.37 -13.84
CA GLU A 130 -11.48 -23.46 -14.97
C GLU A 130 -12.41 -22.24 -14.86
N GLU A 131 -11.89 -21.05 -15.17
CA GLU A 131 -12.66 -19.81 -15.21
C GLU A 131 -13.71 -19.85 -16.32
N VAL A 132 -14.94 -19.46 -16.00
CA VAL A 132 -16.06 -19.35 -16.93
C VAL A 132 -16.17 -17.89 -17.38
N THR A 133 -15.56 -17.58 -18.52
CA THR A 133 -15.39 -16.21 -19.04
C THR A 133 -16.71 -15.49 -19.37
N GLU A 134 -17.79 -16.23 -19.66
CA GLU A 134 -19.10 -15.66 -20.01
C GLU A 134 -19.96 -15.28 -18.79
N ALA A 135 -19.53 -15.66 -17.57
CA ALA A 135 -20.23 -15.36 -16.31
C ALA A 135 -19.50 -14.31 -15.45
N GLU A 136 -18.43 -13.69 -15.96
CA GLU A 136 -17.69 -12.67 -15.22
C GLU A 136 -18.58 -11.48 -14.87
N THR A 137 -18.84 -11.30 -13.57
CA THR A 137 -19.41 -10.04 -13.08
C THR A 137 -18.26 -9.19 -12.58
N ALA A 138 -17.89 -8.17 -13.37
CA ALA A 138 -17.04 -7.11 -12.87
C ALA A 138 -17.79 -6.42 -11.72
N LEU A 139 -17.37 -6.72 -10.49
CA LEU A 139 -17.71 -5.93 -9.32
C LEU A 139 -17.15 -4.53 -9.64
N ASP A 140 -18.04 -3.57 -9.92
CA ASP A 140 -17.67 -2.17 -10.13
C ASP A 140 -17.30 -1.50 -8.79
N ALA A 141 -16.67 -2.26 -7.90
CA ALA A 141 -16.60 -1.97 -6.49
C ALA A 141 -15.53 -0.94 -6.13
N ASN A 142 -14.71 -0.47 -7.07
CA ASN A 142 -13.70 0.55 -6.77
C ASN A 142 -13.07 1.20 -7.99
N LYS A 143 -13.86 1.99 -8.70
CA LYS A 143 -13.28 3.02 -9.58
C LYS A 143 -12.78 4.23 -8.81
N ASN A 144 -13.22 4.40 -7.58
CA ASN A 144 -13.00 5.64 -6.85
C ASN A 144 -11.74 5.57 -6.01
N PHE A 145 -10.97 6.66 -6.03
CA PHE A 145 -9.91 6.90 -5.06
C PHE A 145 -10.55 7.39 -3.76
N ILE A 146 -10.31 6.69 -2.65
CA ILE A 146 -11.02 6.93 -1.38
C ILE A 146 -10.00 7.15 -0.26
N THR A 147 -10.19 8.24 0.48
CA THR A 147 -9.36 8.60 1.63
C THR A 147 -10.23 8.95 2.83
N THR A 148 -9.79 8.57 4.04
CA THR A 148 -10.51 8.93 5.28
C THR A 148 -9.84 10.12 5.95
N TRP A 149 -10.65 11.13 6.25
CA TRP A 149 -10.22 12.37 6.89
C TRP A 149 -10.93 12.53 8.24
N ARG A 150 -10.14 12.74 9.29
CA ARG A 150 -10.63 13.08 10.62
C ARG A 150 -10.81 14.57 10.74
N VAL A 151 -12.04 15.00 11.01
CA VAL A 151 -12.41 16.41 11.11
C VAL A 151 -13.09 16.70 12.44
N ASN A 152 -12.90 17.90 12.96
CA ASN A 152 -13.71 18.46 14.04
C ASN A 152 -14.94 19.17 13.45
N ALA A 153 -15.89 19.52 14.31
CA ALA A 153 -17.03 20.33 13.89
C ALA A 153 -16.55 21.68 13.35
N ASN A 154 -17.04 22.03 12.16
CA ASN A 154 -16.71 23.23 11.37
C ASN A 154 -15.29 23.25 10.80
N ASP A 155 -14.57 22.12 10.80
CA ASP A 155 -13.33 22.03 10.05
C ASP A 155 -13.60 22.11 8.54
N LYS A 156 -12.68 22.77 7.83
CA LYS A 156 -12.66 22.81 6.38
C LYS A 156 -11.58 21.88 5.84
N ILE A 157 -11.95 20.98 4.94
CA ILE A 157 -11.02 20.23 4.11
C ILE A 157 -10.90 20.93 2.77
N VAL A 158 -9.67 21.22 2.37
CA VAL A 158 -9.32 21.56 1.00
C VAL A 158 -8.65 20.31 0.45
N LEU A 159 -8.93 19.90 -0.79
CA LEU A 159 -8.20 18.75 -1.36
C LEU A 159 -6.89 19.19 -2.00
N PRO A 160 -5.84 18.34 -1.93
CA PRO A 160 -4.49 18.67 -2.37
C PRO A 160 -4.31 18.59 -3.89
N PHE A 161 -5.20 19.24 -4.63
CA PHE A 161 -5.13 19.35 -6.08
C PHE A 161 -4.11 20.45 -6.45
N ILE A 162 -3.20 20.14 -7.36
CA ILE A 162 -2.28 21.13 -7.95
C ILE A 162 -3.10 22.19 -8.69
N VAL A 163 -2.88 23.47 -8.37
CA VAL A 163 -3.53 24.61 -9.02
C VAL A 163 -2.50 25.28 -9.92
N ASP A 164 -2.68 25.10 -11.22
CA ASP A 164 -1.87 25.67 -12.28
C ASP A 164 -2.76 26.03 -13.48
N GLN A 165 -2.14 26.46 -14.59
CA GLN A 165 -2.86 26.80 -15.82
C GLN A 165 -3.58 25.60 -16.49
N TRP A 166 -3.25 24.37 -16.07
CA TRP A 166 -3.80 23.13 -16.60
C TRP A 166 -4.86 22.52 -15.67
N PHE A 167 -5.24 23.19 -14.58
CA PHE A 167 -6.19 22.68 -13.58
C PHE A 167 -7.42 22.02 -14.22
N GLN A 168 -8.10 22.71 -15.14
CA GLN A 168 -9.31 22.17 -15.78
C GLN A 168 -9.03 20.96 -16.68
N GLY A 169 -7.81 20.79 -17.19
CA GLY A 169 -7.41 19.62 -17.97
C GLY A 169 -6.88 18.47 -17.11
N ASN A 170 -6.31 18.78 -15.96
CA ASN A 170 -5.76 17.82 -15.00
C ASN A 170 -6.85 17.09 -14.22
N TYR A 171 -7.99 17.75 -14.03
CA TYR A 171 -9.15 17.20 -13.33
C TYR A 171 -10.35 17.14 -14.28
N ASP A 172 -11.11 16.07 -14.17
CA ASP A 172 -12.48 15.94 -14.65
C ASP A 172 -13.10 14.84 -13.78
N CYS A 173 -13.40 15.23 -12.54
CA CYS A 173 -13.73 14.29 -11.48
C CYS A 173 -14.94 14.74 -10.67
N THR A 174 -15.60 13.75 -10.08
CA THR A 174 -16.68 13.95 -9.12
C THR A 174 -16.20 13.55 -7.73
N ILE A 175 -16.45 14.42 -6.77
CA ILE A 175 -16.04 14.32 -5.37
C ILE A 175 -17.31 14.12 -4.53
N ASP A 176 -17.31 13.05 -3.75
CA ASP A 176 -18.25 12.83 -2.66
C ASP A 176 -17.50 13.07 -1.34
N TRP A 177 -18.00 14.01 -0.54
CA TRP A 177 -17.39 14.43 0.72
C TRP A 177 -17.69 13.49 1.89
N GLY A 178 -18.61 12.53 1.70
CA GLY A 178 -18.87 11.45 2.64
C GLY A 178 -19.76 11.81 3.83
N ASP A 179 -20.27 13.04 3.91
CA ASP A 179 -21.21 13.49 4.95
C ASP A 179 -22.68 13.56 4.48
N GLY A 180 -22.94 13.10 3.25
CA GLY A 180 -24.26 13.14 2.61
C GLY A 180 -24.60 14.46 1.93
N SER A 181 -23.65 15.40 1.81
CA SER A 181 -23.80 16.57 0.94
C SER A 181 -23.93 16.16 -0.54
N GLU A 182 -24.38 17.10 -1.37
CA GLU A 182 -24.31 16.91 -2.82
C GLU A 182 -22.85 16.73 -3.27
N THR A 183 -22.65 15.94 -4.31
CA THR A 183 -21.33 15.71 -4.91
C THR A 183 -20.86 16.95 -5.67
N GLU A 184 -19.56 17.25 -5.61
CA GLU A 184 -18.94 18.36 -6.34
C GLU A 184 -18.24 17.84 -7.60
N HIS A 185 -18.42 18.51 -8.74
CA HIS A 185 -17.67 18.23 -9.96
C HIS A 185 -16.57 19.26 -10.16
N VAL A 186 -15.37 18.81 -10.54
CA VAL A 186 -14.18 19.65 -10.71
C VAL A 186 -13.50 19.32 -12.03
N GLY A 187 -13.25 20.36 -12.82
CA GLY A 187 -12.48 20.27 -14.05
C GLY A 187 -13.31 19.95 -15.28
N GLY A 188 -12.66 19.56 -16.37
CA GLY A 188 -13.31 19.30 -17.66
C GLY A 188 -13.42 20.52 -18.57
N GLU A 189 -13.88 20.27 -19.80
CA GLU A 189 -13.97 21.28 -20.85
C GLU A 189 -14.93 22.41 -20.45
N ASN A 190 -14.47 23.66 -20.51
CA ASN A 190 -15.21 24.87 -20.12
C ASN A 190 -15.53 25.02 -18.62
N SER A 191 -14.96 24.18 -17.74
CA SER A 191 -15.11 24.37 -16.29
C SER A 191 -14.35 25.60 -15.80
N THR A 192 -14.95 26.30 -14.83
CA THR A 192 -14.33 27.39 -14.07
C THR A 192 -14.07 26.99 -12.61
N ALA A 193 -14.29 25.71 -12.28
CA ALA A 193 -14.15 25.16 -10.93
C ALA A 193 -12.77 25.47 -10.35
N GLN A 194 -12.74 25.83 -9.08
CA GLN A 194 -11.49 26.07 -8.36
C GLN A 194 -11.07 24.80 -7.62
N ARG A 195 -9.99 24.89 -6.85
CA ARG A 195 -9.60 23.82 -5.93
C ARG A 195 -10.78 23.51 -4.99
N PRO A 196 -11.23 22.25 -4.92
CA PRO A 196 -12.40 21.88 -4.13
C PRO A 196 -12.13 22.03 -2.63
N GLU A 197 -13.14 22.56 -1.93
CA GLU A 197 -13.13 22.75 -0.48
C GLU A 197 -14.51 22.49 0.12
N HIS A 198 -14.55 21.89 1.31
CA HIS A 198 -15.78 21.55 2.00
C HIS A 198 -15.67 21.74 3.50
N THR A 199 -16.74 22.21 4.13
CA THR A 199 -16.80 22.45 5.58
C THR A 199 -17.75 21.46 6.23
N TYR A 200 -17.24 20.64 7.14
CA TYR A 200 -18.02 19.63 7.85
C TYR A 200 -18.73 20.25 9.05
N THR A 201 -20.04 20.07 9.14
CA THR A 201 -20.82 20.61 10.28
C THR A 201 -20.63 19.82 11.57
N GLN A 202 -20.25 18.55 11.47
CA GLN A 202 -20.06 17.63 12.60
C GLN A 202 -18.63 17.08 12.62
N ALA A 203 -18.13 16.77 13.81
CA ALA A 203 -16.87 16.06 13.96
C ALA A 203 -17.06 14.59 13.59
N GLY A 204 -16.05 14.00 12.97
CA GLY A 204 -16.09 12.60 12.56
C GLY A 204 -14.94 12.20 11.67
N ASP A 205 -14.96 10.93 11.27
CA ASP A 205 -14.07 10.40 10.24
C ASP A 205 -14.92 10.22 8.98
N TYR A 206 -14.58 10.96 7.93
CA TYR A 206 -15.33 10.99 6.67
C TYR A 206 -14.51 10.40 5.53
N ASN A 207 -15.15 9.54 4.74
CA ASN A 207 -14.55 9.00 3.52
C ASN A 207 -14.82 9.96 2.37
N ILE A 208 -13.78 10.60 1.88
CA ILE A 208 -13.84 11.40 0.66
C ILE A 208 -13.54 10.47 -0.52
N SER A 209 -14.47 10.42 -1.47
CA SER A 209 -14.42 9.56 -2.66
C SER A 209 -14.30 10.40 -3.92
N ILE A 210 -13.27 10.13 -4.72
CA ILE A 210 -13.00 10.82 -6.00
C ILE A 210 -13.15 9.81 -7.14
N SER A 211 -13.97 10.14 -8.12
CA SER A 211 -14.21 9.33 -9.32
C SER A 211 -13.95 10.15 -10.59
N GLY A 212 -13.60 9.50 -11.70
CA GLY A 212 -13.20 10.19 -12.93
C GLY A 212 -11.70 10.50 -12.96
N LYS A 213 -11.31 11.53 -13.71
CA LYS A 213 -9.91 11.90 -13.92
C LYS A 213 -9.42 12.78 -12.76
N CYS A 214 -8.46 12.26 -12.01
CA CYS A 214 -7.71 13.03 -11.00
C CYS A 214 -6.22 12.84 -11.26
N ALA A 215 -5.59 13.75 -12.01
CA ALA A 215 -4.19 13.60 -12.38
C ALA A 215 -3.24 13.72 -11.18
N TYR A 216 -3.55 14.55 -10.19
CA TYR A 216 -2.65 14.78 -9.05
C TYR A 216 -3.39 14.85 -7.71
N PHE A 217 -2.87 14.11 -6.74
CA PHE A 217 -3.30 14.20 -5.33
C PHE A 217 -2.05 14.31 -4.45
N VAL A 218 -1.60 15.54 -4.18
CA VAL A 218 -0.25 15.80 -3.64
C VAL A 218 -0.34 16.61 -2.34
N LEU A 219 -0.55 15.91 -1.23
CA LEU A 219 -0.60 16.45 0.14
C LEU A 219 0.79 16.82 0.69
N THR A 220 1.87 16.64 -0.09
CA THR A 220 3.27 16.86 0.35
C THR A 220 3.93 18.11 -0.25
N ALA A 221 5.08 18.45 0.33
CA ALA A 221 5.80 19.72 0.29
C ALA A 221 5.92 20.39 -1.09
N ASN A 222 5.03 21.37 -1.28
CA ASN A 222 5.14 22.57 -2.10
C ASN A 222 4.08 23.57 -1.57
N ALA A 223 3.71 24.60 -2.34
CA ALA A 223 2.75 25.66 -1.97
C ALA A 223 1.47 25.21 -1.23
N TYR A 224 1.07 23.94 -1.34
CA TYR A 224 -0.06 23.38 -0.61
C TYR A 224 0.17 23.30 0.91
N SER A 225 1.22 22.61 1.37
CA SER A 225 1.43 22.37 2.81
C SER A 225 1.81 23.65 3.55
N SER A 226 2.43 24.62 2.88
CA SER A 226 2.67 25.95 3.45
C SER A 226 1.37 26.76 3.63
N THR A 227 0.37 26.51 2.80
CA THR A 227 -0.94 27.20 2.87
C THR A 227 -1.90 26.50 3.83
N TYR A 228 -1.87 25.17 3.90
CA TYR A 228 -2.80 24.36 4.69
C TYR A 228 -2.07 23.33 5.60
N PRO A 229 -1.18 23.78 6.51
CA PRO A 229 -0.36 22.86 7.31
C PRO A 229 -1.17 21.93 8.21
N GLU A 230 -2.33 22.38 8.69
CA GLU A 230 -3.19 21.56 9.55
C GLU A 230 -3.82 20.37 8.83
N LEU A 231 -3.95 20.42 7.49
CA LEU A 231 -4.54 19.32 6.70
C LEU A 231 -3.66 18.07 6.68
N LEU A 232 -2.35 18.22 6.88
CA LEU A 232 -1.40 17.12 7.02
C LEU A 232 -1.77 16.19 8.19
N LYS A 233 -2.47 16.71 9.20
CA LYS A 233 -2.89 15.92 10.37
C LYS A 233 -4.31 15.36 10.24
N LYS A 234 -5.02 15.67 9.15
CA LYS A 234 -6.43 15.29 8.98
C LYS A 234 -6.58 13.97 8.21
N LEU A 235 -5.71 13.69 7.23
CA LEU A 235 -5.72 12.41 6.52
C LEU A 235 -5.26 11.29 7.47
N ILE A 236 -6.10 10.26 7.62
CA ILE A 236 -5.81 9.12 8.50
C ILE A 236 -5.72 7.78 7.77
N LYS A 237 -6.37 7.63 6.60
CA LYS A 237 -6.33 6.38 5.82
C LYS A 237 -6.38 6.63 4.32
N ILE A 238 -5.69 5.79 3.56
CA ILE A 238 -5.96 5.56 2.14
C ILE A 238 -6.77 4.27 2.05
N VAL A 239 -8.06 4.39 1.78
CA VAL A 239 -9.01 3.26 1.78
C VAL A 239 -9.05 2.58 0.42
N SER A 240 -8.88 3.33 -0.66
CA SER A 240 -8.84 2.82 -2.03
C SER A 240 -7.93 3.66 -2.91
N TRP A 241 -7.12 3.03 -3.74
CA TRP A 241 -6.40 3.72 -4.81
C TRP A 241 -7.29 4.04 -6.03
N GLY A 242 -8.39 3.30 -6.21
CA GLY A 242 -9.31 3.48 -7.33
C GLY A 242 -8.68 3.28 -8.71
N ALA A 243 -9.47 3.61 -9.72
CA ALA A 243 -9.08 3.57 -11.13
C ALA A 243 -8.88 4.98 -11.71
N VAL A 244 -8.56 5.97 -10.85
CA VAL A 244 -8.36 7.38 -11.25
C VAL A 244 -7.09 7.60 -12.08
N GLU A 245 -6.19 6.60 -12.10
CA GLU A 245 -4.97 6.58 -12.92
C GLU A 245 -4.14 7.88 -12.78
N ALA A 246 -3.95 8.35 -11.55
CA ALA A 246 -3.25 9.59 -11.29
C ALA A 246 -1.80 9.55 -11.80
N GLU A 247 -1.34 10.71 -12.28
CA GLU A 247 0.02 11.00 -12.72
C GLU A 247 0.95 11.28 -11.52
N GLY A 248 0.41 11.74 -10.39
CA GLY A 248 1.17 11.94 -9.16
C GLY A 248 0.37 11.77 -7.89
N TYR A 249 0.95 11.05 -6.94
CA TYR A 249 0.46 10.97 -5.56
C TYR A 249 1.50 11.54 -4.61
N GLY A 250 1.04 12.14 -3.51
CA GLY A 250 1.90 12.61 -2.45
C GLY A 250 1.16 12.63 -1.13
N PHE A 251 1.71 11.96 -0.13
CA PHE A 251 1.17 11.88 1.24
C PHE A 251 2.23 12.20 2.28
N GLY A 252 3.37 12.74 1.86
CA GLY A 252 4.42 13.19 2.76
C GLY A 252 3.89 14.18 3.81
N ASP A 253 4.42 14.02 5.01
CA ASP A 253 4.06 14.66 6.27
C ASP A 253 2.60 14.43 6.70
N ALA A 254 1.87 13.48 6.10
CA ALA A 254 0.58 13.04 6.62
C ALA A 254 0.74 12.29 7.96
N GLU A 255 1.00 13.03 9.05
CA GLU A 255 1.50 12.49 10.31
C GLU A 255 0.56 11.47 10.95
N ASN A 256 -0.74 11.61 10.69
CA ASN A 256 -1.80 10.76 11.25
C ASN A 256 -2.26 9.65 10.31
N LEU A 257 -1.63 9.50 9.13
CA LEU A 257 -1.88 8.37 8.24
C LEU A 257 -1.42 7.09 8.93
N VAL A 258 -2.36 6.20 9.22
CA VAL A 258 -2.09 4.92 9.91
C VAL A 258 -2.18 3.71 8.99
N GLU A 259 -2.97 3.81 7.92
CA GLU A 259 -3.33 2.67 7.07
C GLU A 259 -3.34 3.06 5.58
N ILE A 260 -2.75 2.19 4.76
CA ILE A 260 -2.69 2.33 3.30
C ILE A 260 -3.32 1.07 2.69
N ALA A 261 -4.21 1.25 1.73
CA ALA A 261 -4.80 0.15 0.99
C ALA A 261 -3.79 -0.58 0.09
N GLU A 262 -4.00 -1.88 -0.10
CA GLU A 262 -3.34 -2.65 -1.14
C GLU A 262 -3.62 -2.05 -2.53
N PRO A 263 -2.67 -2.08 -3.47
CA PRO A 263 -2.85 -1.50 -4.78
C PRO A 263 -3.73 -2.40 -5.66
N ILE A 264 -4.44 -1.78 -6.59
CA ILE A 264 -5.20 -2.48 -7.63
C ILE A 264 -4.52 -2.29 -8.99
N LYS A 265 -4.96 -3.02 -10.02
CA LYS A 265 -4.33 -3.03 -11.36
C LYS A 265 -4.10 -1.65 -12.01
N LYS A 266 -4.81 -0.62 -11.55
CA LYS A 266 -4.73 0.76 -12.03
C LYS A 266 -3.90 1.69 -11.14
N THR A 267 -3.43 1.22 -9.99
CA THR A 267 -2.60 1.99 -9.06
C THR A 267 -1.22 2.22 -9.67
N PHE A 268 -0.72 3.46 -9.65
CA PHE A 268 0.61 3.88 -10.10
C PHE A 268 1.00 3.62 -11.58
N ILE A 269 0.11 3.05 -12.40
CA ILE A 269 0.44 2.74 -13.81
C ILE A 269 0.67 3.98 -14.69
N LYS A 270 0.22 5.16 -14.26
CA LYS A 270 0.38 6.46 -14.93
C LYS A 270 1.32 7.42 -14.20
N CYS A 271 1.85 7.01 -13.05
CA CYS A 271 2.73 7.85 -12.26
C CYS A 271 3.96 8.31 -13.06
N GLU A 272 4.25 9.60 -13.03
CA GLU A 272 5.44 10.18 -13.65
C GLU A 272 6.72 9.68 -12.95
N ASP A 273 7.87 9.82 -13.61
CA ASP A 273 9.15 9.51 -12.95
C ASP A 273 9.35 10.42 -11.72
N ASP A 274 10.05 9.90 -10.71
CA ASP A 274 10.21 10.52 -9.37
C ASP A 274 8.90 10.81 -8.59
N SER A 275 7.70 10.55 -9.11
CA SER A 275 6.44 10.83 -8.40
C SER A 275 6.24 9.97 -7.13
N LEU A 276 6.98 8.87 -6.98
CA LEU A 276 6.99 8.03 -5.77
C LEU A 276 8.06 8.46 -4.75
N ALA A 277 8.89 9.44 -5.09
CA ALA A 277 9.84 10.03 -4.16
C ALA A 277 9.08 10.75 -3.04
N TYR A 278 9.48 10.49 -1.79
CA TYR A 278 8.88 11.06 -0.59
C TYR A 278 7.38 10.81 -0.43
N LEU A 279 6.82 9.81 -1.13
CA LEU A 279 5.38 9.54 -1.18
C LEU A 279 4.73 9.45 0.20
N PHE A 280 5.37 8.81 1.17
CA PHE A 280 4.93 8.68 2.56
C PHE A 280 5.98 9.21 3.56
N SER A 281 6.89 10.07 3.11
CA SER A 281 7.91 10.65 3.99
C SER A 281 7.25 11.39 5.15
N GLY A 282 7.59 11.15 6.41
CA GLY A 282 7.02 11.84 7.55
C GLY A 282 5.63 11.33 7.98
N CYS A 283 5.11 10.24 7.41
CA CYS A 283 3.94 9.53 7.93
C CYS A 283 4.27 8.80 9.25
N LYS A 284 4.49 9.57 10.32
CA LYS A 284 5.02 9.10 11.61
C LYS A 284 4.18 8.00 12.25
N ASN A 285 2.88 7.99 12.03
CA ASN A 285 1.96 7.00 12.57
C ASN A 285 1.68 5.81 11.64
N LEU A 286 2.34 5.70 10.48
CA LEU A 286 2.17 4.56 9.58
C LEU A 286 2.72 3.30 10.24
N GLU A 287 1.87 2.30 10.46
CA GLU A 287 2.23 1.09 11.22
C GLU A 287 2.65 -0.08 10.31
N VAL A 288 2.03 -0.20 9.13
CA VAL A 288 2.23 -1.31 8.20
C VAL A 288 2.33 -0.78 6.77
N ILE A 289 3.29 -1.31 6.00
CA ILE A 289 3.35 -1.14 4.55
C ILE A 289 2.66 -2.35 3.90
N PRO A 290 1.73 -2.15 2.96
CA PRO A 290 1.16 -3.23 2.15
C PRO A 290 2.25 -3.98 1.38
N SER A 291 2.25 -5.32 1.41
CA SER A 291 3.40 -6.10 0.89
C SER A 291 3.69 -5.84 -0.58
N PHE A 292 2.64 -5.62 -1.36
CA PHE A 292 2.72 -5.45 -2.80
C PHE A 292 2.44 -4.02 -3.24
N LEU A 293 2.66 -3.02 -2.38
CA LEU A 293 2.28 -1.62 -2.64
C LEU A 293 2.70 -1.11 -4.02
N PHE A 294 3.87 -1.51 -4.51
CA PHE A 294 4.40 -1.11 -5.81
C PHE A 294 4.22 -2.15 -6.92
N ARG A 295 3.29 -3.09 -6.79
CA ARG A 295 3.04 -4.17 -7.77
C ARG A 295 2.77 -3.69 -9.20
N TYR A 296 2.11 -2.55 -9.33
CA TYR A 296 1.65 -2.02 -10.61
C TYR A 296 2.38 -0.73 -11.03
N VAL A 297 3.53 -0.43 -10.44
CA VAL A 297 4.35 0.69 -10.92
C VAL A 297 4.75 0.47 -12.39
N ASN A 298 4.80 1.55 -13.15
CA ASN A 298 5.15 1.49 -14.56
C ASN A 298 6.68 1.42 -14.77
N GLU A 299 7.09 1.11 -16.00
CA GLU A 299 8.50 0.91 -16.35
C GLU A 299 9.40 2.15 -16.16
N ASN A 300 8.81 3.35 -16.11
CA ASN A 300 9.56 4.60 -15.90
C ASN A 300 9.88 4.85 -14.42
N THR A 301 9.40 4.02 -13.49
CA THR A 301 9.69 4.20 -12.06
C THR A 301 11.16 3.85 -11.77
N THR A 302 11.98 4.88 -11.56
CA THR A 302 13.43 4.71 -11.29
C THR A 302 13.84 4.98 -9.84
N SER A 303 12.93 5.54 -9.03
CA SER A 303 13.28 6.18 -7.75
C SER A 303 12.23 5.93 -6.68
N PHE A 304 12.69 5.46 -5.51
CA PHE A 304 11.94 5.38 -4.24
C PHE A 304 12.62 6.24 -3.17
N LYS A 305 13.23 7.35 -3.60
CA LYS A 305 13.96 8.24 -2.73
C LYS A 305 13.06 8.74 -1.60
N GLY A 306 13.45 8.48 -0.35
CA GLY A 306 12.74 8.98 0.83
C GLY A 306 11.29 8.52 0.98
N THR A 307 10.83 7.53 0.20
CA THR A 307 9.41 7.12 0.15
C THR A 307 8.80 6.87 1.52
N PHE A 308 9.54 6.25 2.46
CA PHE A 308 9.11 6.02 3.84
C PHE A 308 10.06 6.69 4.86
N GLU A 309 10.79 7.74 4.45
CA GLU A 309 11.63 8.49 5.39
C GLU A 309 10.80 8.96 6.58
N ARG A 310 11.31 8.86 7.81
CA ARG A 310 10.64 9.29 9.06
C ARG A 310 9.27 8.65 9.31
N CYS A 311 9.00 7.46 8.76
CA CYS A 311 7.88 6.63 9.19
C CYS A 311 8.21 5.94 10.52
N GLU A 312 8.18 6.71 11.61
CA GLU A 312 8.78 6.31 12.90
C GLU A 312 8.10 5.11 13.56
N LYS A 313 6.83 4.81 13.27
CA LYS A 313 6.10 3.65 13.81
C LYS A 313 6.35 2.33 13.07
N LEU A 314 6.93 2.34 11.87
CA LEU A 314 7.21 1.11 11.14
C LEU A 314 8.16 0.21 11.93
N THR A 315 7.79 -1.07 12.04
CA THR A 315 8.56 -2.08 12.77
C THR A 315 9.21 -3.12 11.85
N SER A 316 8.65 -3.31 10.65
CA SER A 316 9.13 -4.25 9.62
C SER A 316 8.93 -3.67 8.22
N ILE A 317 9.67 -4.22 7.25
CA ILE A 317 9.48 -3.95 5.82
C ILE A 317 9.00 -5.26 5.17
N PRO A 318 8.00 -5.23 4.28
CA PRO A 318 7.61 -6.41 3.49
C PRO A 318 8.71 -6.82 2.50
N GLU A 319 8.93 -8.12 2.31
CA GLU A 319 9.96 -8.63 1.40
C GLU A 319 9.66 -8.27 -0.05
N GLU A 320 8.38 -8.27 -0.44
CA GLU A 320 7.90 -8.10 -1.81
C GLU A 320 7.74 -6.64 -2.25
N LEU A 321 8.04 -5.69 -1.37
CA LEU A 321 7.72 -4.27 -1.57
C LEU A 321 8.25 -3.71 -2.91
N PHE A 322 9.44 -4.14 -3.33
CA PHE A 322 10.07 -3.70 -4.59
C PHE A 322 10.12 -4.78 -5.68
N GLU A 323 9.36 -5.87 -5.52
CA GLU A 323 9.42 -7.02 -6.43
C GLU A 323 9.14 -6.64 -7.89
N ASN A 324 8.19 -5.72 -8.11
CA ASN A 324 7.74 -5.29 -9.44
C ASN A 324 8.41 -3.99 -9.95
N ALA A 325 9.50 -3.55 -9.33
CA ALA A 325 10.20 -2.32 -9.73
C ALA A 325 11.63 -2.58 -10.28
N PRO A 326 11.81 -3.38 -11.34
CA PRO A 326 13.15 -3.80 -11.81
C PRO A 326 14.00 -2.65 -12.36
N ASN A 327 13.38 -1.51 -12.69
CA ASN A 327 14.07 -0.32 -13.18
C ASN A 327 14.50 0.65 -12.08
N ALA A 328 14.10 0.41 -10.82
CA ALA A 328 14.49 1.28 -9.72
C ALA A 328 16.00 1.21 -9.43
N THR A 329 16.62 2.37 -9.42
CA THR A 329 18.06 2.57 -9.17
C THR A 329 18.34 3.49 -7.99
N ASN A 330 17.33 4.17 -7.45
CA ASN A 330 17.51 5.14 -6.38
C ASN A 330 16.67 4.81 -5.14
N PHE A 331 17.33 4.34 -4.08
CA PHE A 331 16.73 4.07 -2.77
C PHE A 331 17.31 5.00 -1.70
N GLU A 332 17.76 6.20 -2.11
CA GLU A 332 18.33 7.16 -1.18
C GLU A 332 17.30 7.51 -0.09
N ALA A 333 17.69 7.33 1.17
CA ALA A 333 16.88 7.64 2.35
C ALA A 333 15.50 6.93 2.43
N THR A 334 15.22 5.89 1.64
CA THR A 334 13.88 5.27 1.55
C THR A 334 13.28 4.90 2.91
N PHE A 335 14.07 4.42 3.87
CA PHE A 335 13.66 4.10 5.24
C PHE A 335 14.46 4.89 6.28
N ALA A 336 15.03 6.03 5.90
CA ALA A 336 15.81 6.85 6.83
C ALA A 336 14.93 7.28 8.01
N TYR A 337 15.45 7.19 9.23
CA TYR A 337 14.79 7.57 10.48
C TYR A 337 13.49 6.80 10.78
N CYS A 338 13.31 5.60 10.23
CA CYS A 338 12.33 4.62 10.73
C CYS A 338 12.81 4.04 12.07
N LYS A 339 12.75 4.86 13.13
CA LYS A 339 13.39 4.58 14.42
C LYS A 339 12.96 3.28 15.09
N ASN A 340 11.73 2.81 14.84
CA ASN A 340 11.23 1.55 15.39
C ASN A 340 11.45 0.32 14.50
N LEU A 341 12.09 0.47 13.34
CA LEU A 341 12.34 -0.64 12.42
C LEU A 341 13.29 -1.65 13.08
N MET A 342 12.86 -2.91 13.17
CA MET A 342 13.60 -3.98 13.88
C MET A 342 14.27 -4.98 12.94
N THR A 343 13.69 -5.22 11.76
CA THR A 343 14.15 -6.23 10.81
C THR A 343 14.13 -5.73 9.37
N ILE A 344 15.07 -6.20 8.57
CA ILE A 344 15.11 -5.99 7.11
C ILE A 344 15.04 -7.37 6.44
N PRO A 345 14.12 -7.61 5.47
CA PRO A 345 14.08 -8.86 4.73
C PRO A 345 15.34 -9.08 3.88
N THR A 346 15.78 -10.32 3.79
CA THR A 346 16.99 -10.69 3.03
C THR A 346 16.86 -10.34 1.55
N ASN A 347 15.68 -10.54 0.94
CA ASN A 347 15.49 -10.38 -0.51
C ASN A 347 14.83 -9.04 -0.90
N LEU A 348 14.84 -8.03 -0.02
CA LEU A 348 14.17 -6.74 -0.26
C LEU A 348 14.56 -6.08 -1.61
N PHE A 349 15.80 -6.29 -2.07
CA PHE A 349 16.31 -5.72 -3.33
C PHE A 349 16.59 -6.78 -4.42
N ALA A 350 16.00 -7.97 -4.34
CA ALA A 350 16.34 -9.09 -5.23
C ALA A 350 16.09 -8.83 -6.73
N ASN A 351 15.11 -7.98 -7.05
CA ASN A 351 14.76 -7.64 -8.43
C ASN A 351 15.40 -6.34 -8.94
N ASN A 352 16.16 -5.63 -8.11
CA ASN A 352 16.85 -4.41 -8.50
C ASN A 352 18.30 -4.76 -8.92
N LYS A 353 18.50 -5.18 -10.16
CA LYS A 353 19.80 -5.73 -10.62
C LYS A 353 20.76 -4.68 -11.23
N LYS A 354 20.33 -3.42 -11.29
CA LYS A 354 21.09 -2.29 -11.85
C LYS A 354 22.09 -1.74 -10.83
N GLN A 355 22.85 -0.70 -11.18
CA GLN A 355 23.64 0.05 -10.21
C GLN A 355 22.68 0.86 -9.32
N ILE A 356 22.80 0.69 -8.01
CA ILE A 356 21.87 1.29 -7.06
C ILE A 356 22.52 2.37 -6.20
N ASN A 357 21.76 3.40 -5.88
CA ASN A 357 22.06 4.36 -4.84
C ASN A 357 21.38 3.94 -3.52
N PHE A 358 22.15 3.42 -2.55
CA PHE A 358 21.68 3.10 -1.18
C PHE A 358 22.07 4.16 -0.15
N LYS A 359 22.38 5.38 -0.61
CA LYS A 359 22.78 6.46 0.29
C LYS A 359 21.70 6.68 1.34
N LYS A 360 22.09 6.65 2.61
CA LYS A 360 21.20 6.88 3.76
C LYS A 360 19.97 5.96 3.88
N THR A 361 19.84 4.88 3.10
CA THR A 361 18.59 4.09 3.02
C THR A 361 18.02 3.69 4.38
N PHE A 362 18.87 3.33 5.36
CA PHE A 362 18.47 2.96 6.71
C PHE A 362 19.10 3.87 7.78
N THR A 363 19.57 5.08 7.42
CA THR A 363 20.16 6.04 8.38
C THR A 363 19.23 6.22 9.58
N GLY A 364 19.74 6.17 10.81
CA GLY A 364 18.98 6.49 12.02
C GLY A 364 17.87 5.47 12.36
N CYS A 365 17.91 4.26 11.79
CA CYS A 365 17.05 3.15 12.22
C CYS A 365 17.58 2.57 13.54
N THR A 366 17.30 3.27 14.64
CA THR A 366 17.97 3.02 15.93
C THR A 366 17.59 1.70 16.60
N LYS A 367 16.50 1.04 16.21
CA LYS A 367 16.12 -0.30 16.71
C LYS A 367 16.58 -1.48 15.86
N LEU A 368 17.26 -1.24 14.73
CA LEU A 368 17.85 -2.34 13.97
C LEU A 368 18.99 -2.98 14.76
N GLU A 369 18.88 -4.28 15.04
CA GLU A 369 19.93 -5.05 15.72
C GLU A 369 20.66 -6.01 14.78
N ASN A 370 19.92 -6.79 13.99
CA ASN A 370 20.50 -7.79 13.10
C ASN A 370 19.96 -7.58 11.69
N VAL A 371 20.86 -7.31 10.76
CA VAL A 371 20.54 -7.22 9.33
C VAL A 371 21.14 -8.44 8.62
N PRO A 372 20.43 -9.06 7.65
CA PRO A 372 20.97 -10.17 6.88
C PRO A 372 22.29 -9.82 6.20
N TYR A 373 23.25 -10.76 6.16
CA TYR A 373 24.53 -10.55 5.49
C TYR A 373 24.35 -10.38 3.98
N GLU A 374 23.35 -11.05 3.42
CA GLU A 374 23.08 -11.20 1.99
C GLU A 374 22.19 -10.09 1.41
N LEU A 375 21.78 -9.09 2.22
CA LEU A 375 20.83 -8.03 1.83
C LEU A 375 21.17 -7.36 0.49
N PHE A 376 22.46 -7.23 0.16
CA PHE A 376 22.94 -6.57 -1.05
C PHE A 376 23.51 -7.53 -2.10
N ASP A 377 23.38 -8.84 -1.96
CA ASP A 377 24.00 -9.84 -2.85
C ASP A 377 23.42 -9.81 -4.27
N SER A 378 22.14 -9.46 -4.40
CA SER A 378 21.47 -9.29 -5.70
C SER A 378 21.86 -8.00 -6.43
N THR A 379 22.72 -7.17 -5.82
CA THR A 379 23.13 -5.86 -6.33
C THR A 379 24.65 -5.77 -6.51
N PRO A 380 25.32 -6.75 -7.16
CA PRO A 380 26.77 -6.95 -7.06
C PRO A 380 27.61 -5.76 -7.52
N ASN A 381 27.06 -4.91 -8.40
CA ASN A 381 27.76 -3.74 -8.96
C ASN A 381 27.56 -2.43 -8.19
N THR A 382 26.76 -2.43 -7.11
CA THR A 382 26.47 -1.22 -6.33
C THR A 382 27.69 -0.74 -5.55
N ILE A 383 27.98 0.56 -5.62
CA ILE A 383 29.13 1.20 -4.96
C ILE A 383 28.74 2.35 -4.02
N ASN A 384 27.48 2.78 -3.99
CA ASN A 384 27.05 3.92 -3.18
C ASN A 384 26.25 3.45 -1.96
N PHE A 385 26.97 3.30 -0.86
CA PHE A 385 26.48 2.95 0.48
C PHE A 385 26.75 4.09 1.48
N ASP A 386 26.88 5.34 1.00
CA ASP A 386 27.18 6.47 1.87
C ASP A 386 26.09 6.60 2.95
N ARG A 387 26.49 6.44 4.22
CA ARG A 387 25.61 6.52 5.38
C ARG A 387 24.45 5.53 5.40
N THR A 388 24.50 4.42 4.65
CA THR A 388 23.35 3.47 4.58
C THR A 388 22.86 3.03 5.96
N PHE A 389 23.75 2.74 6.91
CA PHE A 389 23.42 2.39 8.31
C PHE A 389 23.93 3.42 9.32
N TYR A 390 24.21 4.65 8.87
CA TYR A 390 24.68 5.74 9.75
C TYR A 390 23.72 5.94 10.93
N GLU A 391 24.23 6.06 12.15
CA GLU A 391 23.43 6.21 13.39
C GLU A 391 22.49 5.01 13.71
N CYS A 392 22.75 3.82 13.17
CA CYS A 392 22.13 2.58 13.65
C CYS A 392 22.83 2.08 14.91
N TYR A 393 22.67 2.79 16.03
CA TYR A 393 23.45 2.59 17.25
C TYR A 393 23.43 1.16 17.82
N ASN A 394 22.31 0.45 17.63
CA ASN A 394 22.09 -0.91 18.14
C ASN A 394 22.43 -2.02 17.14
N LEU A 395 22.89 -1.69 15.93
CA LEU A 395 23.22 -2.66 14.90
C LEU A 395 24.42 -3.51 15.33
N LYS A 396 24.23 -4.83 15.47
CA LYS A 396 25.22 -5.83 15.88
C LYS A 396 25.83 -6.56 14.69
N THR A 397 24.99 -6.95 13.72
CA THR A 397 25.41 -7.67 12.51
C THR A 397 24.77 -7.07 11.27
N GLY A 398 25.43 -7.20 10.12
CA GLY A 398 24.92 -6.72 8.84
C GLY A 398 25.83 -7.07 7.67
N PRO A 399 25.46 -6.63 6.45
CA PRO A 399 26.23 -6.90 5.23
C PRO A 399 27.69 -6.49 5.40
N LYS A 400 28.61 -7.29 4.88
CA LYS A 400 30.05 -6.99 4.94
C LYS A 400 30.50 -6.39 3.62
N ILE A 401 30.20 -5.10 3.40
CA ILE A 401 30.43 -4.47 2.09
C ILE A 401 31.91 -4.44 1.66
N TRP A 402 32.84 -4.60 2.61
CA TRP A 402 34.27 -4.72 2.36
C TRP A 402 34.70 -6.09 1.83
N GLU A 403 33.89 -7.14 1.96
CA GLU A 403 34.17 -8.48 1.42
C GLU A 403 33.62 -8.66 -0.01
N ARG A 404 32.94 -7.65 -0.55
CA ARG A 404 32.35 -7.69 -1.89
C ARG A 404 33.41 -7.64 -2.99
N ALA A 405 33.13 -8.29 -4.12
CA ALA A 405 34.03 -8.29 -5.29
C ALA A 405 34.37 -6.88 -5.79
N ASN A 406 33.45 -5.92 -5.65
CA ASN A 406 33.63 -4.53 -6.07
C ASN A 406 34.06 -3.57 -4.93
N ALA A 407 34.50 -4.08 -3.77
CA ALA A 407 34.84 -3.27 -2.61
C ALA A 407 35.94 -2.21 -2.85
N SER A 408 36.84 -2.46 -3.82
CA SER A 408 37.88 -1.51 -4.24
C SER A 408 37.32 -0.26 -4.94
N GLN A 409 36.12 -0.36 -5.51
CA GLN A 409 35.43 0.74 -6.21
C GLN A 409 34.58 1.59 -5.24
N ILE A 410 34.31 1.12 -4.03
CA ILE A 410 33.59 1.87 -3.00
C ILE A 410 34.51 2.98 -2.48
N SER A 411 34.06 4.23 -2.59
CA SER A 411 34.83 5.40 -2.14
C SER A 411 35.16 5.33 -0.65
N GLY A 412 36.37 5.78 -0.29
CA GLY A 412 36.89 5.75 1.09
C GLY A 412 36.20 6.69 2.09
N ASN A 413 35.35 7.61 1.62
CA ASN A 413 34.67 8.59 2.45
C ASN A 413 33.21 8.22 2.80
N GLN A 414 32.76 7.02 2.42
CA GLN A 414 31.39 6.58 2.70
C GLN A 414 31.27 6.12 4.14
N ARG A 415 30.50 6.85 4.94
CA ARG A 415 30.33 6.61 6.38
C ARG A 415 29.26 5.56 6.66
N THR A 416 29.36 4.39 6.02
CA THR A 416 28.27 3.41 5.96
C THR A 416 27.80 2.95 7.34
N TYR A 417 28.73 2.65 8.25
CA TYR A 417 28.45 2.16 9.60
C TYR A 417 28.93 3.14 10.69
N ALA A 418 29.17 4.40 10.33
CA ALA A 418 29.53 5.39 11.35
C ALA A 418 28.40 5.52 12.38
N TYR A 419 28.79 5.57 13.65
CA TYR A 419 27.90 5.51 14.82
C TYR A 419 27.12 4.19 14.99
N CYS A 420 27.49 3.09 14.32
CA CYS A 420 27.06 1.74 14.68
C CYS A 420 27.91 1.21 15.85
N ASN A 421 27.63 1.71 17.05
CA ASN A 421 28.45 1.46 18.23
C ASN A 421 28.45 0.00 18.68
N SER A 422 27.35 -0.72 18.42
CA SER A 422 27.16 -2.12 18.82
C SER A 422 27.64 -3.14 17.79
N PHE A 423 28.15 -2.69 16.64
CA PHE A 423 28.50 -3.58 15.52
C PHE A 423 29.69 -4.45 15.89
N ASP A 424 29.62 -5.75 15.62
CA ASP A 424 30.74 -6.66 15.85
C ASP A 424 31.90 -6.36 14.89
N LYS A 425 32.96 -5.79 15.45
CA LYS A 425 34.18 -5.39 14.75
C LYS A 425 35.34 -6.36 14.98
N THR A 426 35.07 -7.50 15.63
CA THR A 426 36.10 -8.48 15.98
C THR A 426 36.82 -8.97 14.72
N GLY A 427 38.13 -8.81 14.69
CA GLY A 427 38.97 -9.25 13.57
C GLY A 427 39.05 -8.31 12.36
N LEU A 428 38.42 -7.14 12.40
CA LEU A 428 38.54 -6.14 11.32
C LEU A 428 39.90 -5.41 11.38
N SER A 429 40.49 -5.14 10.21
CA SER A 429 41.72 -4.35 10.09
C SER A 429 41.46 -2.87 10.35
N THR A 430 42.50 -2.13 10.72
CA THR A 430 42.43 -0.66 10.88
C THR A 430 41.91 0.04 9.62
N ASP A 431 42.32 -0.41 8.43
CA ASP A 431 41.84 0.17 7.16
C ASP A 431 40.33 0.01 6.97
N ILE A 432 39.77 -1.15 7.35
CA ILE A 432 38.32 -1.39 7.30
C ILE A 432 37.61 -0.50 8.32
N LEU A 433 38.14 -0.44 9.55
CA LEU A 433 37.57 0.39 10.61
C LEU A 433 37.50 1.86 10.18
N ASN A 434 38.61 2.43 9.70
CA ASN A 434 38.67 3.84 9.30
C ASN A 434 37.82 4.13 8.07
N LYS A 435 37.73 3.19 7.12
CA LYS A 435 36.97 3.40 5.88
C LYS A 435 35.45 3.35 6.09
N TYR A 436 34.97 2.47 6.97
CA TYR A 436 33.53 2.15 7.04
C TYR A 436 32.86 2.54 8.37
N PHE A 437 33.62 2.76 9.45
CA PHE A 437 33.08 2.99 10.80
C PHE A 437 33.46 4.34 11.44
N GLU A 438 34.46 5.06 10.94
CA GLU A 438 34.76 6.46 11.29
C GLU A 438 33.90 7.46 10.48
#